data_AF-A0A8T9Q9U0-F1
#
_entry.id   AF-A0A8T9Q9U0-F1
#
_cell.length_a   1.000
_cell.length_b   1.000
_cell.length_c   1.000
_cell.angle_alpha   90.00
_cell.angle_beta   90.00
_cell.angle_gamma   90.00
#
_symmetry.space_group_name_H-M   'P 1'
#
loop_
_entity.id
_entity.type
_entity.pdbx_description
1 polymer ?
#
loop_
_entity_poly.entity_id
_entity_poly.type
_entity_poly.pdbx_seq_one_letter_code
_entity_poly.pdbx_strand_id
1 'polypeptide(L)'
;MSSNPIESAATPAKPAKPANRAGQLPTSAIALAEVATNAAKAWQSSELPALLWLTKADFAAQAAAFANSRDAADAAGDARTPQAKRLKTLDKLLDKSLTYVKGYLAEANDDKTAYYGEFGIEKMGKNYRLPTARPERVKSLDKLLKALKAHKFDKNKYGTAHWEPLVAEYKELVKDSTHASGQRSGKVSSKDQGEEQVRKALRALIHHIKAQFPDTFEAKLREFGFQKESY
;
A
#
# COMPACT_ATOMS: atom_id res chain seq x y z
N MET A 1 56.95 12.21 -2.27
CA MET A 1 56.39 10.95 -1.74
C MET A 1 55.24 11.34 -0.83
N SER A 2 54.02 11.20 -1.33
CA SER A 2 52.78 11.64 -0.67
C SER A 2 52.09 10.44 -0.05
N SER A 3 51.81 10.50 1.25
CA SER A 3 51.06 9.48 1.97
C SER A 3 49.83 10.12 2.59
N ASN A 4 48.66 9.90 1.96
CA ASN A 4 47.35 10.30 2.47
C ASN A 4 47.02 9.56 3.78
N PRO A 5 46.41 10.22 4.77
CA PRO A 5 45.68 9.52 5.83
C PRO A 5 44.30 9.09 5.32
N ILE A 6 43.98 7.81 5.52
CA ILE A 6 42.67 7.24 5.20
C ILE A 6 41.66 7.72 6.25
N GLU A 7 40.72 8.54 5.80
CA GLU A 7 39.54 8.98 6.52
C GLU A 7 38.62 7.78 6.79
N SER A 8 38.48 7.41 8.07
CA SER A 8 37.62 6.32 8.50
C SER A 8 36.16 6.72 8.36
N ALA A 9 35.48 6.19 7.34
CA ALA A 9 34.06 6.40 7.10
C ALA A 9 33.21 6.02 8.32
N ALA A 10 32.52 7.01 8.89
CA ALA A 10 31.54 6.82 9.94
C ALA A 10 30.40 5.93 9.42
N THR A 11 30.20 4.78 10.07
CA THR A 11 29.10 3.87 9.76
C THR A 11 27.77 4.54 10.10
N PRO A 12 26.76 4.56 9.21
CA PRO A 12 25.47 5.14 9.52
C PRO A 12 24.80 4.38 10.67
N ALA A 13 24.43 5.12 11.71
CA ALA A 13 23.79 4.57 12.91
C ALA A 13 22.51 3.82 12.53
N LYS A 14 22.48 2.53 12.85
CA LYS A 14 21.32 1.65 12.71
C LYS A 14 20.15 2.25 13.50
N PRO A 15 18.94 2.39 12.91
CA PRO A 15 17.79 2.93 13.63
C PRO A 15 17.51 2.06 14.84
N ALA A 16 17.51 2.68 16.01
CA ALA A 16 17.25 2.01 17.28
C ALA A 16 15.85 1.39 17.26
N LYS A 17 15.77 0.12 17.63
CA LYS A 17 14.50 -0.62 17.76
C LYS A 17 13.61 0.10 18.79
N PRO A 18 12.32 0.35 18.51
CA PRO A 18 11.48 1.07 19.46
C PRO A 18 11.36 0.25 20.76
N ALA A 19 11.76 0.87 21.87
CA ALA A 19 11.59 0.29 23.19
C ALA A 19 10.09 0.08 23.46
N ASN A 20 9.72 -1.14 23.88
CA ASN A 20 8.36 -1.47 24.31
C ASN A 20 8.04 -0.64 25.58
N ARG A 21 7.36 0.50 25.40
CA ARG A 21 6.94 1.41 26.47
C ARG A 21 5.46 1.17 26.75
N ALA A 22 5.18 0.40 27.80
CA ALA A 22 3.85 -0.05 28.17
C ALA A 22 2.86 1.10 28.52
N GLY A 23 1.63 0.99 28.01
CA GLY A 23 0.38 1.29 28.72
C GLY A 23 -0.21 2.72 28.76
N GLN A 24 0.46 3.76 28.24
CA GLN A 24 -0.07 5.15 28.39
C GLN A 24 -0.81 5.69 27.16
N LEU A 25 -0.62 5.08 26.00
CA LEU A 25 -1.24 5.48 24.74
C LEU A 25 -1.77 4.23 24.04
N PRO A 26 -2.83 4.33 23.25
CA PRO A 26 -3.41 3.16 22.62
C PRO A 26 -2.48 2.63 21.53
N THR A 27 -2.56 1.32 21.33
CA THR A 27 -1.80 0.60 20.29
C THR A 27 -2.51 0.66 18.95
N SER A 28 -3.84 0.77 18.93
CA SER A 28 -4.62 0.91 17.71
C SER A 28 -4.56 2.34 17.16
N ALA A 29 -4.42 2.48 15.84
CA ALA A 29 -4.39 3.78 15.17
C ALA A 29 -5.73 4.54 15.27
N ILE A 30 -6.85 3.80 15.39
CA ILE A 30 -8.18 4.38 15.56
C ILE A 30 -8.28 5.10 16.91
N ALA A 31 -8.06 4.36 18.00
CA ALA A 31 -8.11 4.94 19.35
C ALA A 31 -7.03 6.02 19.54
N LEU A 32 -5.87 5.89 18.90
CA LEU A 32 -4.83 6.92 18.97
C LEU A 32 -5.26 8.23 18.31
N ALA A 33 -5.92 8.16 17.16
CA ALA A 33 -6.42 9.34 16.47
C ALA A 33 -7.53 10.03 17.27
N GLU A 34 -8.41 9.26 17.92
CA GLU A 34 -9.44 9.79 18.83
C GLU A 34 -8.82 10.52 20.01
N VAL A 35 -7.87 9.89 20.71
CA VAL A 35 -7.14 10.49 21.83
C VAL A 35 -6.38 11.74 21.38
N ALA A 36 -5.72 11.69 20.23
CA ALA A 36 -5.03 12.86 19.65
C ALA A 36 -5.97 14.03 19.38
N THR A 37 -7.15 13.73 18.82
CA THR A 37 -8.16 14.75 18.49
C THR A 37 -8.74 15.37 19.76
N ASN A 38 -9.04 14.55 20.76
CA ASN A 38 -9.57 15.01 22.05
C ASN A 38 -8.52 15.83 22.81
N ALA A 39 -7.28 15.36 22.88
CA ALA A 39 -6.18 16.08 23.51
C ALA A 39 -5.87 17.41 22.81
N ALA A 40 -5.97 17.47 21.46
CA ALA A 40 -5.76 18.70 20.72
C ALA A 40 -6.84 19.74 21.04
N LYS A 41 -8.11 19.35 21.06
CA LYS A 41 -9.23 20.21 21.44
C LYS A 41 -9.08 20.71 22.89
N ALA A 42 -8.80 19.80 23.82
CA ALA A 42 -8.60 20.15 25.22
C ALA A 42 -7.41 21.09 25.41
N TRP A 43 -6.29 20.86 24.71
CA TRP A 43 -5.11 21.72 24.83
C TRP A 43 -5.36 23.13 24.31
N GLN A 44 -6.09 23.26 23.19
CA GLN A 44 -6.52 24.55 22.64
C GLN A 44 -7.33 25.37 23.64
N SER A 45 -8.28 24.73 24.34
CA SER A 45 -9.12 25.39 25.34
C SER A 45 -8.46 25.55 26.72
N SER A 46 -7.32 24.92 26.96
CA SER A 46 -6.64 24.95 28.27
C SER A 46 -5.73 26.17 28.42
N GLU A 47 -5.44 26.53 29.67
CA GLU A 47 -4.43 27.54 30.04
C GLU A 47 -2.99 27.04 29.89
N LEU A 48 -2.78 25.73 29.64
CA LEU A 48 -1.44 25.17 29.48
C LEU A 48 -0.72 25.87 28.32
N PRO A 49 0.53 26.33 28.52
CA PRO A 49 1.29 26.98 27.46
C PRO A 49 1.60 26.02 26.31
N ALA A 50 2.06 26.58 25.19
CA ALA A 50 2.62 25.80 24.10
C ALA A 50 3.93 25.11 24.54
N LEU A 51 4.26 24.00 23.89
CA LEU A 51 5.58 23.39 24.04
C LEU A 51 6.58 24.17 23.18
N LEU A 52 7.85 24.24 23.60
CA LEU A 52 8.89 24.97 22.86
C LEU A 52 9.04 24.54 21.40
N TRP A 53 8.74 23.27 21.10
CA TRP A 53 8.87 22.68 19.76
C TRP A 53 7.53 22.44 19.06
N LEU A 54 6.40 22.73 19.72
CA LEU A 54 5.07 22.40 19.20
C LEU A 54 4.01 23.37 19.70
N THR A 55 3.38 24.10 18.78
CA THR A 55 2.25 24.95 19.10
C THR A 55 0.96 24.14 19.22
N LYS A 56 -0.05 24.72 19.88
CA LYS A 56 -1.39 24.13 19.99
C LYS A 56 -2.06 23.94 18.63
N ALA A 57 -1.84 24.89 17.71
CA ALA A 57 -2.38 24.83 16.35
C ALA A 57 -1.70 23.73 15.53
N ASP A 58 -0.37 23.63 15.62
CA ASP A 58 0.40 22.60 14.91
C ASP A 58 0.03 21.20 15.38
N PHE A 59 -0.18 21.00 16.70
CA PHE A 59 -0.61 19.71 17.20
C PHE A 59 -2.01 19.33 16.70
N ALA A 60 -2.95 20.28 16.65
CA ALA A 60 -4.28 20.02 16.10
C ALA A 60 -4.20 19.67 14.61
N ALA A 61 -3.35 20.36 13.84
CA ALA A 61 -3.09 20.01 12.44
C ALA A 61 -2.47 18.62 12.30
N GLN A 62 -1.50 18.24 13.15
CA GLN A 62 -0.89 16.92 13.16
C GLN A 62 -1.89 15.80 13.51
N ALA A 63 -2.74 16.02 14.51
CA ALA A 63 -3.78 15.06 14.90
C ALA A 63 -4.79 14.83 13.76
N ALA A 64 -5.24 15.91 13.10
CA ALA A 64 -6.14 15.82 11.95
C ALA A 64 -5.47 15.15 10.74
N ALA A 65 -4.22 15.50 10.44
CA ALA A 65 -3.46 14.89 9.35
C ALA A 65 -3.25 13.38 9.59
N PHE A 66 -2.96 12.98 10.84
CA PHE A 66 -2.85 11.57 11.20
C PHE A 66 -4.17 10.82 10.97
N ALA A 67 -5.31 11.33 11.46
CA ALA A 67 -6.62 10.72 11.24
C ALA A 67 -6.94 10.56 9.74
N ASN A 68 -6.71 11.60 8.95
CA ASN A 68 -6.93 11.57 7.50
C ASN A 68 -6.02 10.55 6.80
N SER A 69 -4.74 10.47 7.20
CA SER A 69 -3.77 9.53 6.62
C SER A 69 -4.12 8.07 6.94
N ARG A 70 -4.65 7.80 8.14
CA ARG A 70 -5.19 6.49 8.52
C ARG A 70 -6.35 6.10 7.62
N ASP A 71 -7.36 6.97 7.51
CA ASP A 71 -8.56 6.68 6.72
C ASP A 71 -8.24 6.49 5.23
N ALA A 72 -7.31 7.30 4.71
CA ALA A 72 -6.84 7.15 3.34
C ALA A 72 -6.07 5.84 3.11
N ALA A 73 -5.35 5.33 4.11
CA ALA A 73 -4.64 4.06 4.05
C ALA A 73 -5.61 2.86 4.14
N ASP A 74 -6.63 2.95 5.00
CA ASP A 74 -7.66 1.92 5.16
C ASP A 74 -8.53 1.81 3.90
N ALA A 75 -9.03 2.93 3.37
CA ALA A 75 -9.80 2.96 2.13
C ALA A 75 -9.00 2.43 0.92
N ALA A 76 -7.69 2.69 0.87
CA ALA A 76 -6.81 2.12 -0.15
C ALA A 76 -6.62 0.60 0.02
N GLY A 77 -6.70 0.09 1.24
CA GLY A 77 -6.73 -1.34 1.55
C GLY A 77 -8.01 -1.99 1.03
N ASP A 78 -9.16 -1.38 1.31
CA ASP A 78 -10.48 -1.90 0.92
C ASP A 78 -10.64 -1.99 -0.61
N ALA A 79 -10.21 -0.96 -1.34
CA ALA A 79 -10.27 -0.94 -2.81
C ALA A 79 -9.45 -2.06 -3.48
N ARG A 80 -8.38 -2.54 -2.82
CA ARG A 80 -7.49 -3.57 -3.37
C ARG A 80 -8.14 -4.96 -3.37
N THR A 81 -9.00 -5.26 -2.41
CA THR A 81 -9.54 -6.62 -2.23
C THR A 81 -10.41 -7.07 -3.41
N PRO A 82 -11.38 -6.27 -3.89
CA PRO A 82 -12.16 -6.60 -5.08
C PRO A 82 -11.31 -6.68 -6.35
N GLN A 83 -10.39 -5.73 -6.56
CA GLN A 83 -9.52 -5.69 -7.75
C GLN A 83 -8.59 -6.90 -7.82
N ALA A 84 -7.96 -7.28 -6.69
CA ALA A 84 -7.09 -8.45 -6.63
C ALA A 84 -7.87 -9.75 -6.90
N LYS A 85 -9.10 -9.86 -6.37
CA LYS A 85 -9.99 -10.99 -6.63
C LYS A 85 -10.38 -11.06 -8.11
N ARG A 86 -10.74 -9.92 -8.72
CA ARG A 86 -11.09 -9.87 -10.15
C ARG A 86 -9.92 -10.22 -11.06
N LEU A 87 -8.72 -9.68 -10.79
CA LEU A 87 -7.50 -10.05 -11.51
C LEU A 87 -7.22 -11.55 -11.43
N LYS A 88 -7.38 -12.17 -10.26
CA LYS A 88 -7.22 -13.64 -10.11
C LYS A 88 -8.25 -14.43 -10.92
N THR A 89 -9.47 -13.93 -11.04
CA THR A 89 -10.50 -14.53 -11.90
C THR A 89 -10.14 -14.41 -13.37
N LEU A 90 -9.69 -13.22 -13.81
CA LEU A 90 -9.22 -13.00 -15.18
C LEU A 90 -8.01 -13.87 -15.51
N ASP A 91 -7.04 -13.98 -14.61
CA ASP A 91 -5.87 -14.85 -14.77
C ASP A 91 -6.29 -16.28 -15.13
N LYS A 92 -7.24 -16.85 -14.38
CA LYS A 92 -7.79 -18.19 -14.66
C LYS A 92 -8.54 -18.26 -15.98
N LEU A 93 -9.34 -17.24 -16.28
CA LEU A 93 -10.14 -17.21 -17.51
C LEU A 93 -9.24 -17.14 -18.75
N LEU A 94 -8.23 -16.26 -18.73
CA LEU A 94 -7.25 -16.12 -19.80
C LEU A 94 -6.45 -17.42 -19.98
N ASP A 95 -5.97 -18.03 -18.90
CA ASP A 95 -5.25 -19.30 -18.97
C ASP A 95 -6.13 -20.45 -19.50
N LYS A 96 -7.42 -20.46 -19.14
CA LYS A 96 -8.41 -21.41 -19.69
C LYS A 96 -8.70 -21.13 -21.17
N SER A 97 -8.85 -19.88 -21.57
CA SER A 97 -9.10 -19.52 -22.97
C SER A 97 -7.90 -19.83 -23.86
N LEU A 98 -6.68 -19.73 -23.32
CA LEU A 98 -5.44 -20.03 -24.02
C LEU A 98 -5.36 -21.49 -24.50
N THR A 99 -5.99 -22.43 -23.79
CA THR A 99 -5.98 -23.85 -24.22
C THR A 99 -6.64 -24.04 -25.57
N TYR A 100 -7.67 -23.26 -25.88
CA TYR A 100 -8.36 -23.32 -27.18
C TYR A 100 -7.52 -22.71 -28.30
N VAL A 101 -6.81 -21.60 -28.03
CA VAL A 101 -5.89 -20.99 -29.00
C VAL A 101 -4.75 -21.95 -29.35
N LYS A 102 -4.24 -22.68 -28.37
CA LYS A 102 -3.25 -23.76 -28.62
C LYS A 102 -3.83 -24.92 -29.42
N GLY A 103 -5.14 -25.19 -29.30
CA GLY A 103 -5.87 -26.13 -30.12
C GLY A 103 -5.89 -25.69 -31.58
N TYR A 104 -6.25 -24.42 -31.85
CA TYR A 104 -6.22 -23.86 -33.21
C TYR A 104 -4.83 -23.96 -33.84
N LEU A 105 -3.78 -23.68 -33.06
CA LEU A 105 -2.40 -23.84 -33.54
C LEU A 105 -2.02 -25.28 -33.83
N ALA A 106 -2.54 -26.24 -33.06
CA ALA A 106 -2.30 -27.67 -33.28
C ALA A 106 -3.04 -28.20 -34.51
N GLU A 107 -4.20 -27.65 -34.83
CA GLU A 107 -4.98 -28.00 -36.03
C GLU A 107 -4.38 -27.36 -37.28
N ALA A 108 -3.83 -26.16 -37.18
CA ALA A 108 -3.29 -25.41 -38.31
C ALA A 108 -1.82 -25.74 -38.65
N ASN A 109 -1.05 -26.32 -37.71
CA ASN A 109 0.40 -26.51 -37.87
C ASN A 109 0.89 -27.82 -37.23
N ASP A 110 1.83 -28.49 -37.90
CA ASP A 110 2.47 -29.72 -37.39
C ASP A 110 3.29 -29.46 -36.11
N ASP A 111 4.07 -28.38 -36.09
CA ASP A 111 4.75 -27.89 -34.88
C ASP A 111 4.13 -26.59 -34.38
N LYS A 112 3.05 -26.73 -33.59
CA LYS A 112 2.41 -25.60 -32.89
C LYS A 112 3.35 -24.81 -31.97
N THR A 113 4.42 -25.43 -31.46
CA THR A 113 5.28 -24.81 -30.44
C THR A 113 6.20 -23.75 -31.04
N ALA A 114 6.54 -23.88 -32.33
CA ALA A 114 7.26 -22.86 -33.09
C ALA A 114 6.53 -21.50 -33.07
N TYR A 115 5.20 -21.49 -33.06
CA TYR A 115 4.37 -20.29 -33.11
C TYR A 115 4.07 -19.69 -31.73
N TYR A 116 4.34 -20.39 -30.63
CA TYR A 116 3.98 -19.93 -29.28
C TYR A 116 4.58 -18.57 -28.92
N GLY A 117 5.79 -18.27 -29.38
CA GLY A 117 6.43 -16.96 -29.14
C GLY A 117 5.65 -15.78 -29.75
N GLU A 118 5.06 -15.96 -30.94
CA GLU A 118 4.25 -14.94 -31.62
C GLU A 118 2.96 -14.63 -30.87
N PHE A 119 2.38 -15.65 -30.21
CA PHE A 119 1.18 -15.51 -29.39
C PHE A 119 1.48 -15.04 -27.96
N GLY A 120 2.74 -14.71 -27.64
CA GLY A 120 3.15 -14.31 -26.29
C GLY A 120 3.10 -15.47 -25.28
N ILE A 121 3.18 -16.71 -25.74
CA ILE A 121 3.21 -17.91 -24.91
C ILE A 121 4.67 -18.25 -24.63
N GLU A 122 5.02 -18.35 -23.35
CA GLU A 122 6.38 -18.62 -22.91
C GLU A 122 6.50 -20.01 -22.28
N LYS A 123 7.68 -20.62 -22.43
CA LYS A 123 8.01 -21.87 -21.75
C LYS A 123 8.41 -21.57 -20.31
N MET A 124 7.60 -22.05 -19.37
CA MET A 124 7.88 -22.00 -17.94
C MET A 124 8.01 -23.41 -17.38
N GLY A 125 9.26 -23.83 -17.16
CA GLY A 125 9.58 -25.20 -16.80
C GLY A 125 9.12 -26.16 -17.89
N LYS A 126 8.21 -27.08 -17.55
CA LYS A 126 7.63 -28.06 -18.48
C LYS A 126 6.38 -27.57 -19.22
N ASN A 127 5.85 -26.40 -18.87
CA ASN A 127 4.57 -25.91 -19.37
C ASN A 127 4.75 -24.68 -20.26
N TYR A 128 3.95 -24.58 -21.32
CA TYR A 128 3.82 -23.35 -22.11
C TYR A 128 2.62 -22.57 -21.59
N ARG A 129 2.77 -21.29 -21.23
CA ARG A 129 1.68 -20.47 -20.68
C ARG A 129 1.94 -18.97 -20.90
N LEU A 130 0.93 -18.15 -20.63
CA LEU A 130 1.13 -16.71 -20.51
C LEU A 130 2.02 -16.39 -19.30
N PRO A 131 2.85 -15.33 -19.34
CA PRO A 131 3.70 -14.91 -18.24
C PRO A 131 2.94 -14.82 -16.91
N THR A 132 3.54 -15.19 -15.79
CA THR A 132 2.86 -15.07 -14.48
C THR A 132 2.90 -13.63 -13.96
N ALA A 133 3.98 -12.92 -14.27
CA ALA A 133 4.11 -11.51 -13.90
C ALA A 133 3.15 -10.67 -14.76
N ARG A 134 2.35 -9.84 -14.08
CA ARG A 134 1.21 -9.15 -14.71
C ARG A 134 1.62 -8.14 -15.79
N PRO A 135 2.69 -7.34 -15.62
CA PRO A 135 3.16 -6.45 -16.67
C PRO A 135 3.60 -7.19 -17.95
N GLU A 136 4.28 -8.31 -17.80
CA GLU A 136 4.73 -9.18 -18.89
C GLU A 136 3.54 -9.89 -19.55
N ARG A 137 2.55 -10.29 -18.74
CA ARG A 137 1.28 -10.85 -19.22
C ARG A 137 0.52 -9.84 -20.07
N VAL A 138 0.46 -8.56 -19.67
CA VAL A 138 -0.15 -7.49 -20.48
C VAL A 138 0.51 -7.40 -21.86
N LYS A 139 1.85 -7.36 -21.92
CA LYS A 139 2.58 -7.33 -23.20
C LYS A 139 2.32 -8.57 -24.06
N SER A 140 2.20 -9.73 -23.41
CA SER A 140 1.93 -11.00 -24.10
C SER A 140 0.50 -11.11 -24.63
N LEU A 141 -0.47 -10.55 -23.91
CA LEU A 141 -1.85 -10.43 -24.37
C LEU A 141 -1.97 -9.54 -25.62
N ASP A 142 -1.14 -8.49 -25.74
CA ASP A 142 -1.07 -7.70 -26.96
C ASP A 142 -0.50 -8.48 -28.14
N LYS A 143 0.52 -9.31 -27.89
CA LYS A 143 1.04 -10.24 -28.91
C LYS A 143 -0.03 -11.22 -29.35
N LEU A 144 -0.77 -11.81 -28.39
CA LEU A 144 -1.87 -12.73 -28.66
C LEU A 144 -2.94 -12.11 -29.57
N LEU A 145 -3.43 -10.91 -29.27
CA LEU A 145 -4.43 -10.23 -30.10
C LEU A 145 -3.94 -9.97 -31.53
N LYS A 146 -2.67 -9.59 -31.70
CA LYS A 146 -2.07 -9.40 -33.02
C LYS A 146 -1.95 -10.73 -33.78
N ALA A 147 -1.47 -11.77 -33.09
CA ALA A 147 -1.27 -13.10 -33.66
C ALA A 147 -2.59 -13.76 -34.07
N LEU A 148 -3.67 -13.59 -33.29
CA LEU A 148 -5.00 -14.10 -33.65
C LEU A 148 -5.47 -13.55 -35.01
N LYS A 149 -5.22 -12.26 -35.28
CA LYS A 149 -5.55 -11.63 -36.58
C LYS A 149 -4.61 -12.13 -37.69
N ALA A 150 -3.30 -12.19 -37.42
CA ALA A 150 -2.30 -12.63 -38.40
C ALA A 150 -2.52 -14.08 -38.88
N HIS A 151 -2.91 -14.97 -37.97
CA HIS A 151 -3.16 -16.38 -38.23
C HIS A 151 -4.63 -16.70 -38.56
N LYS A 152 -5.46 -15.69 -38.80
CA LYS A 152 -6.89 -15.84 -39.19
C LYS A 152 -7.74 -16.62 -38.17
N PHE A 153 -7.38 -16.57 -36.89
CA PHE A 153 -8.15 -17.12 -35.77
C PHE A 153 -9.09 -16.09 -35.14
N ASP A 154 -9.15 -14.88 -35.70
CA ASP A 154 -9.92 -13.74 -35.19
C ASP A 154 -11.42 -14.03 -35.12
N LYS A 155 -11.94 -14.83 -36.06
CA LYS A 155 -13.36 -15.22 -36.15
C LYS A 155 -13.71 -16.49 -35.39
N ASN A 156 -12.73 -17.18 -34.80
CA ASN A 156 -12.98 -18.38 -34.02
C ASN A 156 -13.74 -18.02 -32.72
N LYS A 157 -14.35 -19.04 -32.09
CA LYS A 157 -15.05 -18.87 -30.80
C LYS A 157 -14.19 -18.19 -29.72
N TYR A 158 -12.91 -18.53 -29.67
CA TYR A 158 -11.90 -17.90 -28.80
C TYR A 158 -10.97 -16.97 -29.57
N GLY A 159 -11.50 -16.30 -30.59
CA GLY A 159 -10.84 -15.28 -31.39
C GLY A 159 -10.91 -13.90 -30.77
N THR A 160 -10.71 -12.88 -31.59
CA THR A 160 -10.53 -11.48 -31.17
C THR A 160 -11.69 -10.97 -30.31
N ALA A 161 -12.94 -11.26 -30.71
CA ALA A 161 -14.13 -10.80 -29.99
C ALA A 161 -14.25 -11.34 -28.55
N HIS A 162 -13.66 -12.52 -28.29
CA HIS A 162 -13.59 -13.08 -26.93
C HIS A 162 -12.47 -12.43 -26.11
N TRP A 163 -11.30 -12.21 -26.72
CA TRP A 163 -10.11 -11.73 -26.00
C TRP A 163 -10.09 -10.22 -25.77
N GLU A 164 -10.49 -9.40 -26.74
CA GLU A 164 -10.42 -7.94 -26.64
C GLU A 164 -11.08 -7.37 -25.36
N PRO A 165 -12.33 -7.73 -24.98
CA PRO A 165 -12.92 -7.20 -23.74
C PRO A 165 -12.18 -7.68 -22.48
N LEU A 166 -11.70 -8.93 -22.46
CA LEU A 166 -10.96 -9.48 -21.32
C LEU A 166 -9.59 -8.82 -21.16
N VAL A 167 -8.90 -8.56 -22.27
CA VAL A 167 -7.58 -7.90 -22.28
C VAL A 167 -7.72 -6.44 -21.87
N ALA A 168 -8.76 -5.74 -22.35
CA ALA A 168 -9.03 -4.36 -21.98
C ALA A 168 -9.29 -4.24 -20.46
N GLU A 169 -10.17 -5.08 -19.91
CA GLU A 169 -10.44 -5.12 -18.48
C GLU A 169 -9.19 -5.47 -17.66
N TYR A 170 -8.44 -6.48 -18.10
CA TYR A 170 -7.22 -6.91 -17.42
C TYR A 170 -6.17 -5.79 -17.36
N LYS A 171 -5.96 -5.06 -18.46
CA LYS A 171 -5.03 -3.94 -18.53
C LYS A 171 -5.39 -2.83 -17.55
N GLU A 172 -6.66 -2.44 -17.51
CA GLU A 172 -7.10 -1.38 -16.61
C GLU A 172 -6.93 -1.78 -15.15
N LEU A 173 -7.32 -3.01 -14.79
CA LEU A 173 -7.13 -3.51 -13.43
C LEU A 173 -5.65 -3.65 -13.03
N VAL A 174 -4.75 -4.01 -13.95
CA VAL A 174 -3.31 -4.06 -13.68
C VAL A 174 -2.74 -2.65 -13.46
N LYS A 175 -3.17 -1.68 -14.26
CA LYS A 175 -2.80 -0.26 -14.11
C LYS A 175 -3.28 0.29 -12.76
N ASP A 176 -4.56 0.08 -12.44
CA ASP A 176 -5.16 0.48 -11.17
C ASP A 176 -4.48 -0.15 -9.97
N SER A 177 -4.21 -1.47 -10.04
CA SER A 177 -3.52 -2.18 -8.97
C SER A 177 -2.09 -1.69 -8.75
N THR A 178 -1.40 -1.26 -9.81
CA THR A 178 -0.03 -0.72 -9.72
C THR A 178 -0.06 0.67 -9.10
N HIS A 179 -0.97 1.52 -9.55
CA HIS A 179 -1.16 2.87 -9.03
C HIS A 179 -1.60 2.85 -7.54
N ALA A 180 -2.58 2.02 -7.19
CA ALA A 180 -3.03 1.84 -5.81
C ALA A 180 -1.92 1.35 -4.89
N SER A 181 -1.02 0.48 -5.37
CA SER A 181 0.13 -0.01 -4.58
C SER A 181 1.15 1.10 -4.30
N GLY A 182 1.44 1.95 -5.29
CA GLY A 182 2.29 3.12 -5.12
C GLY A 182 1.69 4.14 -4.15
N GLN A 183 0.41 4.48 -4.33
CA GLN A 183 -0.31 5.40 -3.45
C GLN A 183 -0.39 4.89 -2.01
N ARG A 184 -0.65 3.59 -1.80
CA ARG A 184 -0.69 3.00 -0.46
C ARG A 184 0.66 3.08 0.23
N SER A 185 1.75 2.81 -0.47
CA SER A 185 3.10 2.88 0.12
C SER A 185 3.39 4.29 0.64
N GLY A 186 3.01 5.32 -0.14
CA GLY A 186 3.07 6.71 0.31
C GLY A 186 2.16 6.98 1.52
N LYS A 187 0.88 6.58 1.43
CA LYS A 187 -0.11 6.81 2.51
C LYS A 187 0.24 6.10 3.82
N VAL A 188 0.76 4.87 3.77
CA VAL A 188 1.23 4.12 4.94
C VAL A 188 2.46 4.80 5.53
N SER A 189 3.43 5.20 4.70
CA SER A 189 4.59 5.95 5.19
C SER A 189 4.19 7.27 5.87
N SER A 190 3.24 8.02 5.29
CA SER A 190 2.73 9.25 5.89
C SER A 190 1.95 8.98 7.19
N LYS A 191 1.16 7.91 7.24
CA LYS A 191 0.48 7.45 8.45
C LYS A 191 1.48 7.13 9.56
N ASP A 192 2.51 6.34 9.27
CA ASP A 192 3.49 5.90 10.25
C ASP A 192 4.31 7.09 10.80
N GLN A 193 4.68 8.03 9.94
CA GLN A 193 5.33 9.29 10.37
C GLN A 193 4.39 10.17 11.21
N GLY A 194 3.12 10.30 10.82
CA GLY A 194 2.11 11.03 11.58
C GLY A 194 1.85 10.38 12.95
N GLU A 195 1.82 9.05 12.99
CA GLU A 195 1.66 8.28 14.23
C GLU A 195 2.80 8.58 15.22
N GLU A 196 4.04 8.58 14.75
CA GLU A 196 5.21 8.88 15.58
C GLU A 196 5.17 10.29 16.16
N GLN A 197 4.84 11.28 15.33
CA GLN A 197 4.71 12.68 15.75
C GLN A 197 3.59 12.87 16.79
N VAL A 198 2.42 12.30 16.53
CA VAL A 198 1.27 12.34 17.45
C VAL A 198 1.61 11.66 18.77
N ARG A 199 2.25 10.48 18.76
CA ARG A 199 2.67 9.81 20.00
C ARG A 199 3.69 10.63 20.78
N LYS A 200 4.64 11.29 20.12
CA LYS A 200 5.62 12.18 20.76
C LYS A 200 4.93 13.36 21.45
N ALA A 201 4.01 14.02 20.74
CA ALA A 201 3.26 15.16 21.26
C ALA A 201 2.37 14.75 22.46
N LEU A 202 1.61 13.67 22.33
CA LEU A 202 0.75 13.15 23.41
C LEU A 202 1.54 12.81 24.67
N ARG A 203 2.72 12.18 24.53
CA ARG A 203 3.61 11.92 25.68
C ARG A 203 4.11 13.21 26.32
N ALA A 204 4.53 14.18 25.51
CA ALA A 204 4.96 15.48 26.02
C ALA A 204 3.82 16.18 26.78
N LEU A 205 2.59 16.11 26.29
CA LEU A 205 1.41 16.64 26.97
C LEU A 205 1.13 15.96 28.30
N ILE A 206 1.22 14.63 28.37
CA ILE A 206 1.07 13.90 29.64
C ILE A 206 2.08 14.41 30.68
N HIS A 207 3.35 14.58 30.30
CA HIS A 207 4.36 15.10 31.19
C HIS A 207 4.13 16.56 31.56
N HIS A 208 3.67 17.38 30.61
CA HIS A 208 3.38 18.78 30.84
C HIS A 208 2.20 18.99 31.80
N ILE A 209 1.12 18.22 31.64
CA ILE A 209 -0.03 18.20 32.55
C ILE A 209 0.41 17.79 33.96
N LYS A 210 1.21 16.72 34.08
CA LYS A 210 1.72 16.27 35.39
C LYS A 210 2.59 17.31 36.08
N ALA A 211 3.40 18.05 35.32
CA ALA A 211 4.26 19.09 35.86
C ALA A 211 3.47 20.30 36.35
N GLN A 212 2.40 20.70 35.64
CA GLN A 212 1.62 21.90 35.98
C GLN A 212 0.46 21.64 36.94
N PHE A 213 -0.01 20.39 37.05
CA PHE A 213 -1.13 20.01 37.91
C PHE A 213 -0.77 18.82 38.82
N PRO A 214 0.23 18.93 39.70
CA PRO A 214 0.76 17.79 40.45
C PRO A 214 -0.28 17.06 41.30
N ASP A 215 -1.27 17.76 41.85
CA ASP A 215 -2.29 17.17 42.72
C ASP A 215 -3.57 16.76 41.97
N THR A 216 -3.80 17.30 40.77
CA THR A 216 -5.05 17.13 39.99
C THR A 216 -4.83 16.57 38.58
N PHE A 217 -3.62 16.10 38.27
CA PHE A 217 -3.24 15.64 36.93
C PHE A 217 -4.15 14.52 36.40
N GLU A 218 -4.66 13.63 37.26
CA GLU A 218 -5.53 12.53 36.80
C GLU A 218 -6.85 13.04 36.24
N ALA A 219 -7.47 14.04 36.88
CA ALA A 219 -8.68 14.68 36.38
C ALA A 219 -8.39 15.42 35.06
N LYS A 220 -7.26 16.16 35.01
CA LYS A 220 -6.83 16.87 33.80
C LYS A 220 -6.50 15.93 32.64
N LEU A 221 -5.90 14.78 32.91
CA LEU A 221 -5.66 13.76 31.88
C LEU A 221 -6.97 13.22 31.30
N ARG A 222 -8.01 13.02 32.13
CA ARG A 222 -9.34 12.61 31.64
C ARG A 222 -10.01 13.69 30.80
N GLU A 223 -9.90 14.97 31.18
CA GLU A 223 -10.38 16.10 30.35
C GLU A 223 -9.73 16.10 28.96
N PHE A 224 -8.46 15.69 28.87
CA PHE A 224 -7.72 15.56 27.62
C PHE A 224 -7.99 14.24 26.87
N GLY A 225 -8.87 13.37 27.39
CA GLY A 225 -9.24 12.11 26.76
C GLY A 225 -8.28 10.95 27.04
N PHE A 226 -7.34 11.08 27.98
CA PHE A 226 -6.48 9.98 28.41
C PHE A 226 -7.22 9.13 29.47
N GLN A 227 -7.86 8.04 29.05
CA GLN A 227 -8.58 7.12 29.95
C GLN A 227 -7.79 5.81 30.14
N LYS A 228 -7.66 5.35 31.40
CA LYS A 228 -6.98 4.09 31.75
C LYS A 228 -7.69 2.85 31.18
N GLU A 229 -9.01 2.89 31.01
CA GLU A 229 -9.81 1.77 30.49
C GLU A 229 -9.67 1.60 28.96
N SER A 230 -9.03 2.55 28.28
CA SER A 230 -8.75 2.52 26.85
C SER A 230 -7.38 1.93 26.50
N TYR A 231 -6.56 1.50 27.49
CA TYR A 231 -5.15 1.08 27.32
C TYR A 231 -4.79 -0.24 28.00
#